data_AF-L7FKB1-F1
#
_entry.id   AF-L7FKB1-F1
#
_cell.length_a   1.000
_cell.length_b   1.000
_cell.length_c   1.000
_cell.angle_alpha   90.00
_cell.angle_beta   90.00
_cell.angle_gamma   90.00
#
_symmetry.space_group_name_H-M   'P 1'
#
loop_
_entity.id
_entity.type
_entity.pdbx_description
1 polymer ?
#
loop_
_entity_poly.entity_id
_entity_poly.type
_entity_poly.pdbx_seq_one_letter_code
_entity_poly.pdbx_strand_id
1 'polypeptide(L)'
;MKGIILKKCIATATGCSKCKADQTTCLSCTSGYYLKSGSCTRCATGCLSCSDANTCTGCNDGYYLKGNTYTKCGFNCVSCDAKGCSKCDPNFVGYISSEGVCTACNSAYNCATCIKDTTDTNGVKCLTCNKQTKNKYMNGNKCL
;
A
#
# COMPACT_ATOMS: atom_id res chain seq x y z
N MET A 1 1.41 3.42 45.03
CA MET A 1 1.16 2.97 43.63
C MET A 1 2.40 2.22 43.15
N LYS A 2 2.34 0.90 42.94
CA LYS A 2 3.50 0.14 42.41
C LYS A 2 3.64 0.45 40.92
N GLY A 3 4.76 1.09 40.54
CA GLY A 3 5.06 1.41 39.14
C GLY A 3 5.24 0.14 38.29
N ILE A 4 4.76 0.18 37.05
CA ILE A 4 4.93 -0.91 36.10
C ILE A 4 6.40 -0.91 35.65
N ILE A 5 7.15 -1.95 36.01
CA ILE A 5 8.51 -2.16 35.50
C ILE A 5 8.41 -2.68 34.06
N LEU A 6 9.03 -1.96 33.13
CA LEU A 6 9.09 -2.32 31.70
C LEU A 6 10.38 -3.06 31.40
N LYS A 7 10.29 -4.12 30.58
CA LYS A 7 11.45 -4.87 30.06
C LYS A 7 11.30 -5.11 28.56
N LYS A 8 12.42 -5.41 27.91
CA LYS A 8 12.42 -5.86 26.51
C LYS A 8 11.69 -7.21 26.43
N CYS A 9 10.77 -7.30 25.48
CA CYS A 9 10.04 -8.53 25.19
C CYS A 9 10.97 -9.64 24.72
N ILE A 10 10.66 -10.88 25.09
CA ILE A 10 11.33 -12.05 24.52
C ILE A 10 10.83 -12.31 23.09
N ALA A 11 11.62 -13.04 22.30
CA ALA A 11 11.31 -13.29 20.88
C ALA A 11 9.98 -14.02 20.64
N THR A 12 9.51 -14.80 21.61
CA THR A 12 8.22 -15.51 21.53
C THR A 12 7.01 -14.63 21.79
N ALA A 13 7.18 -13.40 22.29
CA ALA A 13 6.13 -12.38 22.40
C ALA A 13 5.90 -11.69 21.05
N THR A 14 5.47 -12.47 20.05
CA THR A 14 5.29 -12.01 18.67
C THR A 14 4.34 -10.82 18.57
N GLY A 15 4.72 -9.82 17.77
CA GLY A 15 3.91 -8.62 17.55
C GLY A 15 3.83 -7.68 18.75
N CYS A 16 4.55 -7.95 19.85
CA CYS A 16 4.59 -7.08 21.00
C CYS A 16 5.68 -6.01 20.88
N SER A 17 5.32 -4.75 21.09
CA SER A 17 6.27 -3.62 21.09
C SER A 17 6.75 -3.26 22.49
N LYS A 18 5.99 -3.56 23.55
CA LYS A 18 6.36 -3.27 24.95
C LYS A 18 5.82 -4.34 25.90
N CYS A 19 6.65 -4.85 26.81
CA CYS A 19 6.29 -5.87 27.78
C CYS A 19 6.44 -5.39 29.23
N LYS A 20 5.69 -6.05 30.13
CA LYS A 20 5.92 -6.01 31.58
C LYS A 20 7.27 -6.65 31.95
N ALA A 21 7.58 -6.64 33.24
CA ALA A 21 8.79 -7.24 33.80
C ALA A 21 8.95 -8.75 33.51
N ASP A 22 7.85 -9.48 33.32
CA ASP A 22 7.86 -10.91 32.95
C ASP A 22 8.29 -11.17 31.49
N GLN A 23 8.47 -10.10 30.70
CA GLN A 23 8.88 -10.12 29.29
C GLN A 23 7.92 -10.85 28.32
N THR A 24 6.79 -11.37 28.82
CA THR A 24 5.79 -12.13 28.06
C THR A 24 4.44 -11.42 28.04
N THR A 25 4.06 -10.72 29.12
CA THR A 25 2.84 -9.93 29.14
C THR A 25 3.05 -8.62 28.38
N CYS A 26 2.36 -8.52 27.25
CA CYS A 26 2.38 -7.36 26.40
C CYS A 26 1.50 -6.20 26.91
N LEU A 27 1.99 -4.98 26.72
CA LEU A 27 1.31 -3.73 27.04
C LEU A 27 0.92 -2.93 25.80
N SER A 28 1.64 -3.11 24.68
CA SER A 28 1.32 -2.51 23.40
C SER A 28 1.83 -3.38 22.25
N CYS A 29 1.09 -3.39 21.15
CA CYS A 29 1.43 -4.19 19.97
C CYS A 29 2.10 -3.35 18.88
N THR A 30 2.79 -4.01 17.95
CA THR A 30 3.23 -3.41 16.70
C THR A 30 2.05 -3.28 15.73
N SER A 31 2.19 -2.48 14.68
CA SER A 31 1.19 -2.42 13.60
C SER A 31 0.93 -3.81 13.01
N GLY A 32 -0.31 -4.05 12.58
CA GLY A 32 -0.82 -5.35 12.16
C GLY A 32 -1.27 -6.26 13.31
N TYR A 33 -1.21 -5.80 14.56
CA TYR A 33 -1.62 -6.55 15.76
C TYR A 33 -2.43 -5.67 16.71
N TYR A 34 -3.35 -6.30 17.46
CA TYR A 34 -4.12 -5.67 18.54
C TYR A 34 -3.88 -6.40 19.87
N LEU A 35 -4.02 -5.66 20.97
CA LEU A 35 -3.80 -6.20 22.31
C LEU A 35 -5.03 -6.97 22.78
N LYS A 36 -4.85 -8.25 23.11
CA LYS A 36 -5.88 -9.14 23.67
C LYS A 36 -5.32 -9.86 24.88
N SER A 37 -5.83 -9.54 26.07
CA SER A 37 -5.48 -10.21 27.33
C SER A 37 -3.97 -10.29 27.61
N GLY A 38 -3.23 -9.22 27.34
CA GLY A 38 -1.77 -9.19 27.55
C GLY A 38 -0.97 -9.91 26.46
N SER A 39 -1.58 -10.27 25.34
CA SER A 39 -0.90 -10.83 24.16
C SER A 39 -1.28 -10.05 22.90
N CYS A 40 -0.43 -10.07 21.88
CA CYS A 40 -0.73 -9.43 20.60
C CYS A 40 -1.31 -10.44 19.62
N THR A 41 -2.52 -10.18 19.16
CA THR A 41 -3.20 -10.99 18.15
C THR A 41 -3.16 -10.27 16.82
N ARG A 42 -2.88 -11.00 15.73
CA ARG A 42 -2.79 -10.43 14.39
C ARG A 42 -4.16 -9.90 13.94
N CYS A 43 -4.16 -8.75 13.28
CA CYS A 43 -5.34 -8.23 12.59
C CYS A 43 -5.74 -9.13 11.42
N ALA A 44 -6.98 -8.97 10.95
CA ALA A 44 -7.45 -9.60 9.72
C ALA A 44 -6.55 -9.24 8.52
N THR A 45 -6.45 -10.13 7.54
CA THR A 45 -5.69 -9.89 6.32
C THR A 45 -6.16 -8.60 5.62
N GLY A 46 -5.21 -7.77 5.17
CA GLY A 46 -5.53 -6.46 4.55
C GLY A 46 -5.69 -5.31 5.54
N CYS A 47 -5.63 -5.58 6.85
CA CYS A 47 -5.73 -4.58 7.90
C CYS A 47 -4.35 -4.21 8.49
N LEU A 48 -4.05 -2.91 8.55
CA LEU A 48 -2.84 -2.34 9.14
C LEU A 48 -3.01 -2.08 10.64
N SER A 49 -4.21 -1.68 11.06
CA SER A 49 -4.55 -1.37 12.45
C SER A 49 -5.95 -1.86 12.77
N CYS A 50 -6.14 -2.57 13.87
CA CYS A 50 -7.44 -3.09 14.28
C CYS A 50 -7.66 -2.94 15.79
N SER A 51 -8.92 -2.84 16.23
CA SER A 51 -9.29 -2.84 17.65
C SER A 51 -9.58 -4.25 18.18
N ASP A 52 -9.99 -5.15 17.28
CA ASP A 52 -10.22 -6.57 17.55
C ASP A 52 -10.04 -7.40 16.27
N ALA A 53 -10.35 -8.71 16.34
CA ALA A 53 -10.18 -9.63 15.21
C ALA A 53 -11.00 -9.26 13.97
N ASN A 54 -12.11 -8.54 14.13
CA ASN A 54 -13.09 -8.23 13.10
C ASN A 54 -13.17 -6.72 12.77
N THR A 55 -12.64 -5.85 13.63
CA THR A 55 -12.74 -4.39 13.47
C THR A 55 -11.40 -3.78 13.09
N CYS A 56 -11.20 -3.50 11.80
CA CYS A 56 -10.05 -2.72 11.32
C CYS A 56 -10.32 -1.22 11.39
N THR A 57 -9.36 -0.48 11.90
CA THR A 57 -9.34 0.99 11.99
C THR A 57 -8.40 1.63 10.96
N GLY A 58 -7.62 0.84 10.23
CA GLY A 58 -6.80 1.31 9.11
C GLY A 58 -6.39 0.19 8.17
N CYS A 59 -6.58 0.36 6.86
CA CYS A 59 -6.24 -0.65 5.85
C CYS A 59 -4.75 -0.62 5.51
N ASN A 60 -4.21 -1.76 5.08
CA ASN A 60 -2.89 -1.79 4.43
C ASN A 60 -2.96 -1.07 3.08
N ASP A 61 -1.82 -0.58 2.60
CA ASP A 61 -1.69 -0.13 1.21
C ASP A 61 -2.21 -1.21 0.25
N GLY A 62 -2.96 -0.76 -0.75
CA GLY A 62 -3.65 -1.66 -1.70
C GLY A 62 -4.93 -2.30 -1.15
N TYR A 63 -5.48 -1.82 -0.04
CA TYR A 63 -6.80 -2.22 0.47
C TYR A 63 -7.65 -1.01 0.86
N TYR A 64 -8.97 -1.17 0.78
CA TYR A 64 -9.95 -0.19 1.27
C TYR A 64 -11.11 -0.88 1.98
N LEU A 65 -11.83 -0.12 2.80
CA LEU A 65 -13.01 -0.59 3.50
C LEU A 65 -14.26 -0.47 2.60
N LYS A 66 -14.93 -1.60 2.36
CA LYS A 66 -16.23 -1.66 1.69
C LYS A 66 -17.25 -2.30 2.63
N GLY A 67 -18.10 -1.48 3.24
CA GLY A 67 -18.97 -1.93 4.32
C GLY A 67 -18.14 -2.42 5.51
N ASN A 68 -18.28 -3.70 5.85
CA ASN A 68 -17.47 -4.37 6.90
C ASN A 68 -16.39 -5.31 6.31
N THR A 69 -16.13 -5.21 5.01
CA THR A 69 -15.17 -6.08 4.31
C THR A 69 -13.98 -5.29 3.77
N TYR A 70 -12.80 -5.88 3.84
CA TYR A 70 -11.55 -5.29 3.33
C TYR A 70 -11.35 -5.77 1.90
N THR A 71 -11.52 -4.85 0.96
CA THR A 71 -11.43 -5.16 -0.46
C THR A 71 -10.08 -4.71 -0.97
N LYS A 72 -9.39 -5.60 -1.69
CA LYS A 72 -8.12 -5.28 -2.35
C LYS A 72 -8.37 -4.28 -3.47
N CYS A 73 -7.48 -3.32 -3.63
CA CYS A 73 -7.46 -2.43 -4.77
C CYS A 73 -7.26 -3.20 -6.08
N GLY A 74 -7.61 -2.56 -7.20
CA GLY A 74 -7.31 -3.06 -8.53
C GLY A 74 -5.81 -3.26 -8.76
N PHE A 75 -5.45 -3.92 -9.87
CA PHE A 75 -4.05 -4.15 -10.22
C PHE A 75 -3.24 -2.86 -10.28
N ASN A 76 -1.98 -2.94 -9.84
CA ASN A 76 -1.03 -1.83 -9.82
C ASN A 76 -1.51 -0.59 -9.06
N CYS A 77 -2.39 -0.76 -8.07
CA CYS A 77 -2.94 0.32 -7.26
C CYS A 77 -2.57 0.16 -5.79
N VAL A 78 -2.02 1.21 -5.17
CA VAL A 78 -1.61 1.24 -3.76
C VAL A 78 -2.55 2.04 -2.88
N SER A 79 -3.41 2.88 -3.45
CA SER A 79 -4.48 3.57 -2.72
C SER A 79 -5.73 3.66 -3.57
N CYS A 80 -6.86 3.24 -3.02
CA CYS A 80 -8.15 3.24 -3.69
C CYS A 80 -9.30 3.41 -2.68
N ASP A 81 -10.48 3.70 -3.21
CA ASP A 81 -11.74 3.64 -2.48
C ASP A 81 -12.81 2.93 -3.32
N ALA A 82 -14.08 3.05 -2.93
CA ALA A 82 -15.19 2.46 -3.66
C ALA A 82 -15.39 3.04 -5.08
N LYS A 83 -14.81 4.19 -5.40
CA LYS A 83 -14.89 4.85 -6.72
C LYS A 83 -13.74 4.44 -7.64
N GLY A 84 -12.63 3.95 -7.08
CA GLY A 84 -11.50 3.43 -7.85
C GLY A 84 -10.15 3.77 -7.24
N CYS A 85 -9.10 3.57 -8.03
CA CYS A 85 -7.73 3.89 -7.66
C CYS A 85 -7.47 5.39 -7.65
N SER A 86 -6.85 5.88 -6.57
CA SER A 86 -6.37 7.25 -6.43
C SER A 86 -4.85 7.35 -6.54
N LYS A 87 -4.12 6.23 -6.39
CA LYS A 87 -2.66 6.18 -6.52
C LYS A 87 -2.19 4.83 -7.05
N CYS A 88 -1.55 4.84 -8.22
CA CYS A 88 -0.88 3.67 -8.76
C CYS A 88 0.41 3.33 -7.98
N ASP A 89 0.83 2.07 -8.08
CA ASP A 89 2.14 1.63 -7.61
C ASP A 89 3.24 2.51 -8.23
N PRO A 90 4.15 3.09 -7.42
CA PRO A 90 5.25 3.91 -7.94
C PRO A 90 6.17 3.20 -8.95
N ASN A 91 6.21 1.87 -8.93
CA ASN A 91 6.99 1.06 -9.89
C ASN A 91 6.22 0.75 -11.18
N PHE A 92 4.94 1.11 -11.25
CA PHE A 92 4.11 0.92 -12.43
C PHE A 92 4.20 2.13 -13.35
N VAL A 93 4.64 1.90 -14.59
CA VAL A 93 4.73 2.93 -15.63
C VAL A 93 3.36 3.08 -16.31
N GLY A 94 2.56 4.02 -15.82
CA GLY A 94 1.19 4.21 -16.28
C GLY A 94 0.55 5.50 -15.76
N TYR A 95 -0.77 5.58 -15.93
CA TYR A 95 -1.61 6.69 -15.46
C TYR A 95 -2.92 6.16 -14.88
N ILE A 96 -3.63 7.01 -14.13
CA ILE A 96 -4.97 6.69 -13.62
C ILE A 96 -6.00 7.11 -14.67
N SER A 97 -6.82 6.16 -15.15
CA SER A 97 -7.89 6.42 -16.11
C SER A 97 -9.08 7.15 -15.48
N SER A 98 -10.01 7.61 -16.32
CA SER A 98 -11.27 8.21 -15.88
C SER A 98 -12.13 7.29 -15.01
N GLU A 99 -11.95 5.97 -15.16
CA GLU A 99 -12.64 4.92 -14.41
C GLU A 99 -11.90 4.56 -13.11
N GLY A 100 -10.83 5.27 -12.75
CA GLY A 100 -10.03 4.99 -11.57
C GLY A 100 -9.22 3.71 -11.70
N VAL A 101 -8.75 3.37 -12.91
CA VAL A 101 -7.92 2.18 -13.15
C VAL A 101 -6.50 2.61 -13.49
N CYS A 102 -5.50 1.93 -12.93
CA CYS A 102 -4.11 2.12 -13.31
C CYS A 102 -3.84 1.47 -14.68
N THR A 103 -3.76 2.30 -15.71
CA THR A 103 -3.58 1.89 -17.10
C THR A 103 -2.14 2.08 -17.52
N ALA A 104 -1.58 1.08 -18.18
CA ALA A 104 -0.17 1.06 -18.56
C ALA A 104 0.11 2.08 -19.68
N CYS A 105 1.31 2.65 -19.66
CA CYS A 105 1.84 3.32 -20.84
C CYS A 105 2.11 2.30 -21.96
N ASN A 106 2.17 2.78 -23.20
CA ASN A 106 2.62 1.94 -24.30
C ASN A 106 4.11 1.60 -24.11
N SER A 107 4.42 0.33 -23.93
CA SER A 107 5.78 -0.16 -23.72
C SER A 107 6.69 0.12 -24.91
N ALA A 108 6.15 0.20 -26.13
CA ALA A 108 6.92 0.55 -27.33
C ALA A 108 7.42 2.02 -27.33
N TYR A 109 6.86 2.88 -26.48
CA TYR A 109 7.25 4.29 -26.39
C TYR A 109 8.36 4.51 -25.35
N ASN A 110 8.70 3.50 -24.54
CA ASN A 110 9.78 3.54 -23.54
C ASN A 110 9.68 4.71 -22.53
N CYS A 111 8.46 5.11 -22.19
CA CYS A 111 8.21 6.23 -21.29
C CYS A 111 8.59 5.92 -19.84
N ALA A 112 8.98 6.94 -19.09
CA ALA A 112 8.92 6.93 -17.62
C ALA A 112 7.54 7.35 -17.11
N THR A 113 6.89 8.31 -17.77
CA THR A 113 5.52 8.72 -17.47
C THR A 113 4.75 9.00 -18.77
N CYS A 114 3.44 8.77 -18.74
CA CYS A 114 2.53 9.06 -19.85
C CYS A 114 1.16 9.53 -19.33
N ILE A 115 0.32 10.01 -20.24
CA ILE A 115 -1.09 10.36 -20.00
C ILE A 115 -1.97 9.74 -21.08
N LYS A 116 -3.29 9.69 -20.81
CA LYS A 116 -4.30 9.39 -21.84
C LYS A 116 -4.26 10.45 -22.93
N ASP A 117 -4.18 10.04 -24.18
CA ASP A 117 -4.27 10.92 -25.34
C ASP A 117 -5.02 10.20 -26.46
N THR A 118 -6.26 10.64 -26.70
CA THR A 118 -7.14 10.03 -27.72
C THR A 118 -6.75 10.41 -29.15
N THR A 119 -5.81 11.35 -29.34
CA THR A 119 -5.30 11.72 -30.65
C THR A 119 -4.14 10.83 -31.09
N ASP A 120 -3.49 10.14 -30.15
CA ASP A 120 -2.48 9.12 -30.46
C ASP A 120 -3.14 7.78 -30.81
N THR A 121 -2.63 7.12 -31.85
CA THR A 121 -3.14 5.80 -32.31
C THR A 121 -3.13 4.70 -31.25
N ASN A 122 -2.32 4.83 -30.19
CA ASN A 122 -2.25 3.89 -29.06
C ASN A 122 -2.93 4.44 -27.79
N GLY A 123 -3.64 5.58 -27.88
CA GLY A 123 -4.42 6.14 -26.78
C GLY A 123 -3.61 6.80 -25.67
N VAL A 124 -2.29 6.97 -25.85
CA VAL A 124 -1.38 7.48 -24.83
C VAL A 124 -0.33 8.45 -25.38
N LYS A 125 0.05 9.42 -24.56
CA LYS A 125 1.13 10.36 -24.83
C LYS A 125 2.22 10.27 -23.77
N CYS A 126 3.46 10.07 -24.22
CA CYS A 126 4.65 10.09 -23.41
C CYS A 126 4.95 11.51 -22.91
N LEU A 127 5.22 11.64 -21.61
CA LEU A 127 5.58 12.93 -21.01
C LEU A 127 7.06 13.02 -20.69
N THR A 128 7.63 11.95 -20.15
CA THR A 128 9.05 11.90 -19.78
C THR A 128 9.67 10.56 -20.13
N CYS A 129 10.97 10.58 -20.39
CA CYS A 129 11.77 9.40 -20.69
C CYS A 129 12.53 8.92 -19.46
N ASN A 130 12.75 7.60 -19.36
CA ASN A 130 13.52 7.05 -18.27
C ASN A 130 15.02 7.31 -18.48
N LYS A 131 15.56 8.26 -17.70
CA LYS A 131 16.97 8.68 -17.73
C LYS A 131 17.97 7.56 -17.37
N GLN A 132 17.50 6.45 -16.78
CA GLN A 132 18.32 5.28 -16.45
C GLN A 132 18.39 4.27 -17.59
N THR A 133 17.51 4.36 -18.59
CA THR A 133 17.52 3.45 -19.75
C THR A 133 18.35 4.03 -20.89
N LYS A 134 18.56 3.27 -21.97
CA LYS A 134 19.17 3.82 -23.20
C LYS A 134 18.27 4.85 -23.91
N ASN A 135 16.96 4.78 -23.66
CA ASN A 135 15.95 5.61 -24.32
C ASN A 135 15.70 6.90 -23.52
N LYS A 136 16.66 7.83 -23.52
CA LYS A 136 16.66 9.00 -22.62
C LYS A 136 16.06 10.25 -23.24
N TYR A 137 15.91 10.30 -24.56
CA TYR A 137 15.56 11.51 -25.28
C TYR A 137 14.17 11.39 -25.90
N MET A 138 13.35 12.44 -25.73
CA MET A 138 12.04 12.50 -26.35
C MET A 138 12.18 12.83 -27.83
N ASN A 139 11.65 11.98 -28.70
CA ASN A 139 11.48 12.25 -30.13
C ASN A 139 10.00 12.08 -30.49
N GLY A 140 9.31 13.21 -30.66
CA GLY A 140 7.86 13.23 -30.81
C GLY A 140 7.16 12.68 -29.56
N ASN A 141 6.46 11.55 -29.71
CA ASN A 141 5.71 10.90 -28.64
C ASN A 141 6.41 9.64 -28.07
N LYS A 142 7.71 9.44 -28.38
CA LYS A 142 8.46 8.25 -27.96
C LYS A 142 9.81 8.63 -27.37
N CYS A 143 10.32 7.76 -26.51
CA CYS A 143 11.66 7.84 -25.98
C CYS A 143 12.62 6.97 -26.80
N LEU A 144 13.73 7.57 -27.20
CA LEU A 144 14.83 6.99 -27.98
C LEU A 144 16.17 7.18 -27.28
#